data_AF-A0A2E7BT81-F1
#
_entry.id   AF-A0A2E7BT81-F1
#
_cell.length_a   1.000
_cell.length_b   1.000
_cell.length_c   1.000
_cell.angle_alpha   90.00
_cell.angle_beta   90.00
_cell.angle_gamma   90.00
#
_symmetry.space_group_name_H-M   'P 1'
#
loop_
_entity.id
_entity.type
_entity.pdbx_description
1 polymer ?
#
loop_
_entity_poly.entity_id
_entity_poly.type
_entity_poly.pdbx_seq_one_letter_code
_entity_poly.pdbx_strand_id
1 'polypeptide(L)'
;QEAGDYRFGNVHDVARRFGVGAGVIKQALEDFHLRPEDFWNLDFDLVEAQVQVSVAELGSDLRQIALTHWERLMTAKPAKRDWEAELRRDAAINANTDWK
;
A
#
# COMPACT_ATOMS: atom_id res chain seq x y z
N GLN A 1 22.00 6.70 11.62
CA GLN A 1 21.35 6.65 10.30
C GLN A 1 21.86 5.38 9.65
N GLU A 2 21.05 4.33 9.68
CA GLU A 2 21.40 3.05 9.06
C GLU A 2 20.93 3.05 7.61
N ALA A 3 21.75 2.45 6.75
CA ALA A 3 21.60 2.40 5.31
C ALA A 3 20.19 1.95 4.88
N GLY A 4 19.66 2.63 3.86
CA GLY A 4 18.30 2.52 3.34
C GLY A 4 17.99 1.21 2.62
N ASP A 5 18.16 0.07 3.27
CA ASP A 5 17.47 -1.15 2.86
C ASP A 5 16.05 -1.11 3.41
N TYR A 6 15.11 -0.71 2.56
CA TYR A 6 13.69 -0.83 2.81
C TYR A 6 13.36 -2.31 3.07
N ARG A 7 13.11 -2.63 4.34
CA ARG A 7 12.63 -3.96 4.74
C ARG A 7 11.11 -3.94 4.79
N PHE A 8 10.47 -4.82 4.04
CA PHE A 8 9.03 -5.07 4.17
C PHE A 8 8.69 -5.32 5.65
N GLY A 9 7.96 -4.39 6.25
CA GLY A 9 7.50 -4.52 7.63
C GLY A 9 6.43 -5.59 7.69
N ASN A 10 6.67 -6.66 8.44
CA ASN A 10 5.65 -7.67 8.66
C ASN A 10 4.69 -7.23 9.78
N VAL A 11 3.59 -7.97 9.96
CA VAL A 11 2.59 -7.67 11.01
C VAL A 11 3.19 -7.64 12.43
N HIS A 12 4.26 -8.38 12.69
CA HIS A 12 4.95 -8.38 13.99
C HIS A 12 5.79 -7.12 14.19
N ASP A 13 6.40 -6.58 13.14
CA ASP A 13 7.13 -5.31 13.18
C ASP A 13 6.17 -4.16 13.48
N VAL A 14 5.00 -4.15 12.85
CA VAL A 14 3.93 -3.19 13.12
C VAL A 14 3.44 -3.34 14.57
N ALA A 15 3.12 -4.55 15.00
CA ALA A 15 2.66 -4.83 16.36
C ALA A 15 3.66 -4.34 17.42
N ARG A 16 4.96 -4.55 17.20
CA ARG A 16 6.03 -4.05 18.07
C ARG A 16 6.07 -2.53 18.14
N ARG A 17 5.91 -1.82 17.00
CA ARG A 17 5.89 -0.36 16.95
C ARG A 17 4.72 0.24 17.75
N PHE A 18 3.57 -0.43 17.73
CA PHE A 18 2.38 -0.01 18.46
C PHE A 18 2.29 -0.57 19.89
N GLY A 19 3.24 -1.41 20.32
CA GLY A 19 3.23 -2.01 21.65
C GLY A 19 2.05 -2.97 21.90
N VAL A 20 1.49 -3.56 20.83
CA VAL A 20 0.33 -4.46 20.90
C VAL A 20 0.67 -5.85 20.40
N GLY A 21 -0.21 -6.82 20.66
CA GLY A 21 -0.09 -8.16 20.08
C GLY A 21 -0.40 -8.17 18.58
N ALA A 22 0.27 -9.03 17.80
CA ALA A 22 0.00 -9.16 16.37
C ALA A 22 -1.45 -9.55 16.05
N GLY A 23 -2.13 -10.26 16.96
CA GLY A 23 -3.57 -10.56 16.84
C GLY A 23 -4.44 -9.31 16.85
N VAL A 24 -4.07 -8.27 17.63
CA VAL A 24 -4.80 -6.99 17.66
C VAL A 24 -4.68 -6.27 16.32
N ILE A 25 -3.50 -6.28 15.70
CA ILE A 25 -3.31 -5.70 14.36
C ILE A 25 -4.14 -6.45 13.33
N LYS A 26 -4.16 -7.79 13.36
CA LYS A 26 -4.98 -8.59 12.45
C LYS A 26 -6.48 -8.32 12.64
N GLN A 27 -6.95 -8.27 13.89
CA GLN A 27 -8.35 -7.96 14.18
C GLN A 27 -8.74 -6.57 13.64
N ALA A 28 -7.89 -5.56 13.86
CA ALA A 28 -8.15 -4.23 13.31
C ALA A 28 -8.25 -4.24 11.78
N LEU A 29 -7.36 -4.97 11.09
CA LEU A 29 -7.45 -5.12 9.63
C LEU A 29 -8.74 -5.83 9.19
N GLU A 30 -9.21 -6.82 9.94
CA GLU A 30 -10.50 -7.48 9.68
C GLU A 30 -11.68 -6.53 9.88
N ASP A 31 -11.68 -5.77 10.97
CA ASP A 31 -12.76 -4.84 11.34
C ASP A 31 -12.93 -3.71 10.30
N PHE A 32 -11.84 -3.33 9.62
CA PHE A 32 -11.86 -2.35 8.53
C PHE A 32 -11.98 -2.96 7.13
N HIS A 33 -12.13 -4.28 6.99
CA HIS A 33 -12.14 -4.98 5.68
C HIS A 33 -10.89 -4.69 4.84
N LEU A 34 -9.72 -4.76 5.48
CA LEU A 34 -8.41 -4.45 4.90
C LEU A 34 -7.51 -5.69 4.84
N ARG A 35 -8.08 -6.88 4.62
CA ARG A 35 -7.28 -8.08 4.36
C ARG A 35 -6.67 -7.96 2.96
N PRO A 36 -5.55 -8.66 2.67
CA PRO A 36 -4.93 -8.61 1.35
C PRO A 36 -5.90 -8.88 0.19
N GLU A 37 -6.83 -9.82 0.37
CA GLU A 37 -7.89 -10.13 -0.60
C GLU A 37 -8.95 -9.02 -0.77
N ASP A 38 -9.18 -8.21 0.25
CA ASP A 38 -10.12 -7.10 0.19
C ASP A 38 -9.54 -5.94 -0.63
N PHE A 39 -8.24 -5.66 -0.48
CA PHE A 39 -7.52 -4.66 -1.28
C PHE A 39 -7.58 -4.94 -2.79
N TRP A 40 -7.65 -6.21 -3.20
CA TRP A 40 -7.62 -6.56 -4.63
C TRP A 40 -8.87 -6.11 -5.37
N ASN A 41 -9.95 -5.90 -4.63
CA ASN A 41 -11.24 -5.51 -5.17
C ASN A 41 -11.54 -4.03 -4.94
N LEU A 42 -10.57 -3.22 -4.52
CA LEU A 42 -10.73 -1.78 -4.31
C LEU A 42 -10.06 -0.98 -5.44
N ASP A 43 -10.69 0.12 -5.81
CA ASP A 43 -10.12 1.17 -6.67
C ASP A 43 -9.10 2.01 -5.88
N PHE A 44 -8.09 1.34 -5.33
CA PHE A 44 -7.04 1.95 -4.52
C PHE A 44 -5.68 1.49 -5.01
N ASP A 45 -4.85 2.44 -5.43
CA ASP A 45 -3.48 2.16 -5.83
C ASP A 45 -2.55 2.16 -4.62
N LEU A 46 -2.35 0.95 -4.06
CA LEU A 46 -1.44 0.74 -2.95
C LEU A 46 0.02 1.05 -3.31
N VAL A 47 0.42 0.82 -4.56
CA VAL A 47 1.79 1.06 -5.02
C VAL A 47 2.06 2.56 -5.09
N GLU A 48 1.14 3.32 -5.67
CA GLU A 48 1.20 4.80 -5.69
C GLU A 48 1.32 5.35 -4.25
N ALA A 49 0.46 4.89 -3.34
CA ALA A 49 0.47 5.35 -1.95
C ALA A 49 1.80 5.03 -1.24
N GLN A 50 2.37 3.85 -1.47
CA GLN A 50 3.66 3.48 -0.91
C GLN A 50 4.81 4.33 -1.46
N VAL A 51 4.80 4.63 -2.77
CA VAL A 51 5.81 5.49 -3.40
C VAL A 51 5.75 6.89 -2.80
N GLN A 52 4.56 7.49 -2.68
CA GLN A 52 4.38 8.84 -2.14
C GLN A 52 4.91 8.97 -0.70
N VAL A 53 4.70 7.95 0.14
CA VAL A 53 5.27 7.93 1.50
C VAL A 53 6.79 7.77 1.47
N SER A 54 7.32 6.96 0.55
CA SER A 54 8.75 6.63 0.50
C SER A 54 9.61 7.77 -0.07
N VAL A 55 9.08 8.56 -0.99
CA VAL A 55 9.76 9.70 -1.61
C VAL A 55 9.50 11.02 -0.90
N ALA A 56 8.74 11.01 0.21
CA ALA A 56 8.44 12.19 0.98
C ALA A 56 9.72 12.87 1.47
N GLU A 57 9.81 14.19 1.27
CA GLU A 57 11.00 14.96 1.61
C GLU A 57 11.22 15.03 3.13
N LEU A 58 12.48 15.18 3.55
CA LEU A 58 12.84 15.43 4.95
C LEU A 58 12.12 16.68 5.47
N GLY A 59 11.34 16.51 6.55
CA GLY A 59 10.52 17.58 7.12
C GLY A 59 9.05 17.54 6.68
N SER A 60 8.69 16.64 5.75
CA SER A 60 7.29 16.39 5.39
C SER A 60 6.51 15.80 6.57
N ASP A 61 5.24 16.20 6.70
CA ASP A 61 4.33 15.59 7.67
C ASP A 61 3.85 14.22 7.14
N LEU A 62 4.64 13.18 7.43
CA LEU A 62 4.33 11.80 7.07
C LEU A 62 2.98 11.33 7.65
N ARG A 63 2.54 11.89 8.77
CA ARG A 63 1.24 11.56 9.36
C ARG A 63 0.11 12.12 8.50
N GLN A 64 0.23 13.36 8.04
CA GLN A 64 -0.77 13.96 7.16
C GLN A 64 -0.84 13.25 5.80
N ILE A 65 0.31 12.84 5.25
CA ILE A 65 0.37 12.04 4.01
C ILE A 65 -0.34 10.69 4.23
N ALA A 66 0.00 9.97 5.29
CA ALA A 66 -0.64 8.70 5.61
C ALA A 66 -2.16 8.85 5.84
N LEU A 67 -2.60 9.93 6.49
CA LEU A 67 -4.02 10.20 6.72
C LEU A 67 -4.77 10.44 5.41
N THR A 68 -4.18 11.20 4.48
CA THR A 68 -4.75 11.42 3.15
C THR A 68 -4.96 10.10 2.40
N HIS A 69 -3.97 9.19 2.45
CA HIS A 69 -4.11 7.87 1.84
C HIS A 69 -5.13 7.00 2.55
N TRP A 70 -5.21 7.07 3.88
CA TRP A 70 -6.23 6.38 4.66
C TRP A 70 -7.64 6.80 4.26
N GLU A 71 -7.90 8.11 4.12
CA GLU A 71 -9.19 8.63 3.68
C GLU A 71 -9.54 8.18 2.26
N ARG A 72 -8.57 8.20 1.34
CA ARG A 72 -8.73 7.64 -0.02
C ARG A 72 -9.07 6.16 0.01
N LEU A 73 -8.41 5.38 0.86
CA LEU A 73 -8.66 3.95 1.01
C LEU A 73 -10.07 3.67 1.54
N MET A 74 -10.49 4.39 2.59
CA MET A 74 -11.82 4.21 3.20
C MET A 74 -12.97 4.65 2.28
N THR A 75 -12.69 5.50 1.30
CA THR A 75 -13.66 5.97 0.30
C THR A 75 -13.51 5.28 -1.06
N ALA A 76 -12.55 4.36 -1.19
CA ALA A 76 -12.31 3.61 -2.41
C ALA A 76 -13.53 2.75 -2.73
N LYS A 77 -14.00 2.87 -3.97
CA LYS A 77 -15.13 2.06 -4.44
C LYS A 77 -14.65 0.64 -4.74
N PRO A 78 -15.50 -0.38 -4.57
CA PRO A 78 -15.21 -1.70 -5.09
C PRO A 78 -14.99 -1.61 -6.61
N ALA A 79 -13.79 -1.91 -7.08
CA ALA A 79 -13.49 -2.05 -8.49
C ALA A 79 -13.41 -3.55 -8.79
N LYS A 80 -14.33 -4.03 -9.65
CA LYS A 80 -14.14 -5.34 -10.28
C LYS A 80 -13.00 -5.18 -11.28
N ARG A 81 -11.76 -5.36 -10.80
CA ARG A 81 -10.54 -5.16 -11.58
C ARG A 81 -10.53 -6.13 -12.76
N ASP A 82 -10.47 -5.58 -13.98
CA ASP A 82 -10.30 -6.38 -15.19
C ASP A 82 -8.81 -6.73 -15.33
N TRP A 83 -8.44 -7.83 -14.69
CA TRP A 83 -7.07 -8.33 -14.66
C TRP A 83 -6.49 -8.58 -16.05
N GLU A 84 -7.34 -8.94 -17.02
CA GLU A 84 -6.91 -9.18 -18.39
C GLU A 84 -6.54 -7.86 -19.08
N ALA A 85 -7.29 -6.79 -18.81
CA ALA A 85 -6.98 -5.45 -19.29
C ALA A 85 -5.74 -4.84 -18.61
N GLU A 86 -5.50 -5.14 -17.32
CA GLU A 86 -4.30 -4.68 -16.59
C GLU A 86 -3.04 -5.39 -17.12
N LEU A 87 -3.07 -6.72 -17.23
CA LEU A 87 -1.97 -7.52 -17.79
C LEU A 87 -1.64 -7.14 -19.24
N ARG A 88 -2.66 -6.82 -20.05
CA ARG A 88 -2.47 -6.36 -21.43
C ARG A 88 -1.81 -4.98 -21.49
N ARG A 89 -2.15 -4.08 -20.56
CA ARG A 89 -1.50 -2.76 -20.43
C ARG A 89 -0.05 -2.90 -19.98
N ASP A 90 0.23 -3.72 -18.97
CA ASP A 90 1.60 -4.01 -18.51
C ASP A 90 2.45 -4.63 -19.63
N ALA A 91 1.90 -5.59 -20.38
CA ALA A 91 2.58 -6.18 -21.53
C ALA A 91 2.91 -5.13 -22.61
N ALA A 92 2.00 -4.18 -22.87
CA ALA A 92 2.22 -3.10 -23.83
C ALA A 92 3.27 -2.08 -23.36
N ILE A 93 3.28 -1.74 -22.07
CA ILE A 93 4.28 -0.85 -21.46
C ILE A 93 5.67 -1.51 -21.47
N ASN A 94 5.76 -2.79 -21.10
CA ASN A 94 7.00 -3.55 -21.14
C ASN A 94 7.52 -3.74 -22.57
N ALA A 95 6.64 -3.89 -23.56
CA ALA A 95 7.02 -3.97 -24.97
C ALA A 95 7.56 -2.64 -25.54
N ASN A 96 7.15 -1.50 -24.97
CA ASN A 96 7.63 -0.17 -25.36
C ASN A 96 8.83 0.31 -24.52
N THR A 97 9.21 -0.42 -23.47
CA THR A 97 10.36 -0.08 -22.63
C THR A 97 11.57 -0.86 -23.12
N ASP A 98 12.34 -0.24 -24.01
CA ASP A 98 13.64 -0.74 -24.47
C ASP A 98 14.63 -0.63 -23.30
N TRP A 99 14.89 -1.73 -22.61
CA TRP A 99 15.93 -1.81 -21.57
C TRP A 99 17.31 -1.74 -22.24
N LYS A 100 17.83 -0.52 -22.43
CA LYS A 100 19.23 -0.25 -22.77
C LYS A 100 20.00 0.30 -21.58
#